data_AF-A0A3M1LGV0-F1
#
_entry.id   AF-A0A3M1LGV0-F1
#
_cell.length_a   1.000
_cell.length_b   1.000
_cell.length_c   1.000
_cell.angle_alpha   90.00
_cell.angle_beta   90.00
_cell.angle_gamma   90.00
#
_symmetry.space_group_name_H-M   'P 1'
#
loop_
_entity.id
_entity.type
_entity.pdbx_description
1 polymer ?
#
loop_
_entity_poly.entity_id
_entity_poly.type
_entity_poly.pdbx_seq_one_letter_code
_entity_poly.pdbx_strand_id
1 'polypeptide(L)'
;MVNMKPIDIDVKNNDDKIEGYVKINYNGRYDGIQVNTYVLGGKELVEFIALNDKEISMPTRLYVPKNEIDNNQFSFRAVANNTRGKRIRFRAAIIQEHKEIESDTKFLER
;
A
#
# COMPACT_ATOMS: atom_id res chain seq x y z
N MET A 1 -16.25 10.97 -19.76
CA MET A 1 -15.99 10.83 -18.31
C MET A 1 -14.84 9.85 -18.15
N VAL A 2 -13.75 10.22 -17.49
CA VAL A 2 -12.68 9.26 -17.17
C VAL A 2 -13.16 8.42 -16.00
N ASN A 3 -13.23 7.10 -16.17
CA ASN A 3 -13.67 6.19 -15.12
C ASN A 3 -12.53 6.09 -14.08
N MET A 4 -12.69 6.75 -12.95
CA MET A 4 -11.66 6.83 -11.91
C MET A 4 -11.79 5.61 -10.99
N LYS A 5 -10.69 4.87 -10.76
CA LYS A 5 -10.71 3.68 -9.91
C LYS A 5 -11.12 4.05 -8.47
N PRO A 6 -11.88 3.19 -7.75
CA PRO A 6 -12.27 3.43 -6.35
C PRO A 6 -11.09 3.60 -5.39
N ILE A 7 -9.96 2.97 -5.71
CA ILE A 7 -8.67 3.13 -5.03
C ILE A 7 -7.56 3.06 -6.08
N ASP A 8 -6.48 3.78 -5.84
CA ASP A 8 -5.29 3.82 -6.70
C ASP A 8 -4.05 3.75 -5.82
N ILE A 9 -3.07 2.94 -6.20
CA ILE A 9 -1.78 2.85 -5.52
C ILE A 9 -0.65 3.08 -6.51
N ASP A 10 0.23 4.00 -6.16
CA ASP A 10 1.50 4.17 -6.85
C ASP A 10 2.67 3.89 -5.91
N VAL A 11 3.74 3.34 -6.46
CA VAL A 11 4.97 3.04 -5.72
C VAL A 11 6.18 3.31 -6.59
N LYS A 12 7.25 3.80 -5.97
CA LYS A 12 8.54 4.06 -6.62
C LYS A 12 9.68 3.70 -5.69
N ASN A 13 10.84 3.41 -6.27
CA ASN A 13 12.08 3.36 -5.52
C ASN A 13 12.51 4.79 -5.17
N ASN A 14 12.98 4.97 -3.94
CA ASN A 14 13.72 6.15 -3.50
C ASN A 14 14.96 5.66 -2.74
N ASP A 15 16.07 5.54 -3.46
CA ASP A 15 17.31 4.88 -3.00
C ASP A 15 17.04 3.46 -2.44
N ASP A 16 17.42 3.19 -1.20
CA ASP A 16 17.21 1.91 -0.53
C ASP A 16 15.77 1.70 -0.03
N LYS A 17 14.94 2.75 -0.08
CA LYS A 17 13.57 2.76 0.41
C LYS A 17 12.57 2.69 -0.75
N ILE A 18 11.35 2.32 -0.40
CA ILE A 18 10.20 2.33 -1.28
C ILE A 18 9.25 3.39 -0.75
N GLU A 19 8.83 4.30 -1.63
CA GLU A 19 7.78 5.26 -1.33
C GLU A 19 6.50 4.83 -2.03
N GLY A 20 5.41 4.80 -1.28
CA GLY A 20 4.09 4.52 -1.80
C GLY A 20 3.09 5.60 -1.45
N TYR A 21 2.12 5.77 -2.32
CA TYR A 21 1.02 6.71 -2.15
C TYR A 21 -0.27 6.02 -2.56
N VAL A 22 -1.28 6.16 -1.70
CA VAL A 22 -2.62 5.58 -1.91
C VAL A 22 -3.62 6.71 -1.97
N LYS A 23 -4.44 6.71 -3.03
CA LYS A 23 -5.57 7.63 -3.20
C LYS A 23 -6.87 6.86 -3.20
N ILE A 24 -7.87 7.38 -2.49
CA ILE A 24 -9.17 6.75 -2.31
C ILE A 24 -10.20 7.65 -3.00
N ASN A 25 -10.92 7.09 -3.97
CA ASN A 25 -12.00 7.77 -4.69
C ASN A 25 -13.36 7.11 -4.40
N TYR A 26 -13.41 6.24 -3.40
CA TYR A 26 -14.61 5.50 -3.00
C TYR A 26 -15.42 6.26 -1.96
N ASN A 27 -16.65 6.61 -2.33
CA ASN A 27 -17.56 7.40 -1.47
C ASN A 27 -18.46 6.54 -0.57
N GLY A 28 -18.37 5.20 -0.68
CA GLY A 28 -19.20 4.29 0.12
C GLY A 28 -18.72 4.16 1.58
N ARG A 29 -19.43 3.33 2.34
CA ARG A 29 -18.99 2.91 3.68
C ARG A 29 -17.82 1.96 3.56
N TYR A 30 -16.82 2.10 4.42
CA TYR A 30 -15.68 1.18 4.57
C TYR A 30 -15.03 1.42 5.93
N ASP A 31 -14.27 0.45 6.41
CA ASP A 31 -13.63 0.47 7.73
C ASP A 31 -12.19 1.01 7.66
N GLY A 32 -11.50 0.72 6.57
CA GLY A 32 -10.12 1.15 6.35
C GLY A 32 -9.52 0.61 5.06
N ILE A 33 -8.24 0.89 4.87
CA ILE A 33 -7.45 0.41 3.74
C ILE A 33 -6.42 -0.58 4.23
N GLN A 34 -6.27 -1.71 3.52
CA GLN A 34 -5.19 -2.65 3.74
C GLN A 34 -4.21 -2.59 2.56
N VAL A 35 -2.93 -2.35 2.84
CA VAL A 35 -1.84 -2.47 1.87
C VAL A 35 -1.05 -3.75 2.18
N ASN A 36 -0.98 -4.67 1.21
CA ASN A 36 -0.16 -5.87 1.31
C ASN A 36 0.98 -5.84 0.30
N THR A 37 2.10 -6.45 0.68
CA THR A 37 3.26 -6.64 -0.18
C THR A 37 3.54 -8.12 -0.41
N TYR A 38 4.01 -8.47 -1.61
CA TYR A 38 4.47 -9.82 -1.91
C TYR A 38 5.66 -9.78 -2.87
N VAL A 39 6.80 -10.36 -2.48
CA VAL A 39 7.97 -10.49 -3.35
C VAL A 39 7.77 -11.70 -4.25
N LEU A 40 7.70 -11.48 -5.56
CA LEU A 40 7.46 -12.55 -6.53
C LEU A 40 8.63 -13.53 -6.57
N GLY A 41 8.33 -14.83 -6.51
CA GLY A 41 9.34 -15.89 -6.56
C GLY A 41 10.24 -15.97 -5.33
N GLY A 42 9.86 -15.33 -4.22
CA GLY A 42 10.69 -15.20 -3.03
C GLY A 42 9.92 -15.34 -1.71
N LYS A 43 10.66 -15.35 -0.62
CA LYS A 43 10.16 -15.31 0.77
C LYS A 43 10.61 -14.06 1.52
N GLU A 44 11.28 -13.15 0.83
CA GLU A 44 11.74 -11.90 1.41
C GLU A 44 10.54 -11.06 1.88
N LEU A 45 10.76 -10.34 2.97
CA LEU A 45 9.75 -9.49 3.57
C LEU A 45 9.98 -8.04 3.14
N VAL A 46 8.88 -7.33 3.02
CA VAL A 46 8.87 -5.87 2.94
C VAL A 46 8.31 -5.35 4.25
N GLU A 47 9.03 -4.45 4.89
CA GLU A 47 8.62 -3.83 6.14
C GLU A 47 8.17 -2.40 5.88
N PHE A 48 6.97 -2.05 6.32
CA PHE A 48 6.52 -0.66 6.35
C PHE A 48 7.13 0.03 7.56
N ILE A 49 7.84 1.14 7.31
CA ILE A 49 8.62 1.89 8.30
C ILE A 49 8.05 3.27 8.61
N ALA A 50 7.14 3.78 7.76
CA ALA A 50 6.42 5.02 8.03
C ALA A 50 5.02 5.00 7.38
N LEU A 51 4.07 5.64 8.05
CA LEU A 51 2.75 6.01 7.53
C LEU A 51 2.60 7.52 7.68
N ASN A 52 2.44 8.21 6.56
CA ASN A 52 2.62 9.66 6.48
C ASN A 52 3.97 10.05 7.14
N ASP A 53 3.93 10.95 8.11
CA ASP A 53 5.12 11.40 8.84
C ASP A 53 5.39 10.60 10.14
N LYS A 54 4.58 9.58 10.44
CA LYS A 54 4.72 8.76 11.66
C LYS A 54 5.54 7.51 11.38
N GLU A 55 6.53 7.25 12.22
CA GLU A 55 7.29 5.99 12.20
C GLU A 55 6.42 4.83 12.70
N ILE A 56 6.53 3.70 12.01
CA ILE A 56 5.84 2.45 12.33
C ILE A 56 6.77 1.26 12.07
N SER A 57 6.40 0.07 12.53
CA SER A 57 7.05 -1.18 12.12
C SER A 57 5.95 -2.22 11.89
N MET A 58 5.67 -2.49 10.62
CA MET A 58 4.63 -3.44 10.22
C MET A 58 5.16 -4.35 9.10
N PRO A 59 5.23 -5.67 9.31
CA PRO A 59 5.73 -6.59 8.30
C PRO A 59 4.64 -6.93 7.28
N THR A 60 4.90 -6.69 6.00
CA THR A 60 4.12 -7.17 4.82
C THR A 60 2.67 -6.73 4.67
N ARG A 61 2.03 -6.28 5.75
CA ARG A 61 0.65 -5.82 5.81
C ARG A 61 0.57 -4.55 6.65
N LEU A 62 0.02 -3.50 6.05
CA LEU A 62 -0.31 -2.25 6.70
C LEU A 62 -1.82 -2.06 6.64
N TYR A 63 -2.47 -1.89 7.79
CA TYR A 63 -3.88 -1.50 7.86
C TYR A 63 -3.97 -0.05 8.33
N VAL A 64 -4.69 0.77 7.58
CA VAL A 64 -4.93 2.18 7.89
C VAL A 64 -6.43 2.37 8.12
N PRO A 65 -6.86 2.58 9.39
CA PRO A 65 -8.25 2.87 9.72
C PRO A 65 -8.77 4.11 8.96
N LYS A 66 -10.04 4.10 8.55
CA LYS A 66 -10.63 5.22 7.79
C LYS A 66 -10.51 6.57 8.51
N ASN A 67 -10.61 6.58 9.84
CA ASN A 67 -10.49 7.78 10.67
C ASN A 67 -9.05 8.32 10.80
N GLU A 68 -8.04 7.60 10.31
CA GLU A 68 -6.65 8.05 10.26
C GLU A 68 -6.22 8.52 8.85
N ILE A 69 -7.15 8.51 7.89
CA ILE A 69 -6.89 8.90 6.51
C ILE A 69 -7.36 10.33 6.30
N ASP A 70 -6.40 11.23 6.06
CA ASP A 70 -6.67 12.64 5.79
C ASP A 70 -6.83 12.88 4.28
N ASN A 71 -7.83 13.68 3.89
CA ASN A 71 -8.05 14.09 2.50
C ASN A 71 -8.12 12.92 1.49
N ASN A 72 -8.67 11.77 1.91
CA ASN A 72 -8.79 10.55 1.11
C ASN A 72 -7.47 10.02 0.53
N GLN A 73 -6.36 10.26 1.22
CA GLN A 73 -5.04 9.82 0.78
C GLN A 73 -4.11 9.56 1.96
N PHE A 74 -3.08 8.75 1.72
CA PHE A 74 -1.95 8.61 2.64
C PHE A 74 -0.71 8.16 1.88
N SER A 75 0.45 8.42 2.47
CA SER A 75 1.72 7.91 1.98
C SER A 75 2.30 6.89 2.95
N PHE A 76 3.17 6.02 2.46
CA PHE A 76 3.94 5.12 3.30
C PHE A 76 5.37 5.02 2.79
N ARG A 77 6.28 4.66 3.70
CA ARG A 77 7.63 4.23 3.34
C ARG A 77 7.83 2.79 3.76
N ALA A 78 8.55 2.04 2.94
CA ALA A 78 8.88 0.66 3.20
C ALA A 78 10.33 0.34 2.85
N VAL A 79 10.87 -0.74 3.42
CA VAL A 79 12.19 -1.30 3.12
C VAL A 79 12.06 -2.76 2.71
N ALA A 80 12.89 -3.19 1.77
CA ALA A 80 12.87 -4.54 1.23
C ALA A 80 14.30 -5.04 1.05
N ASN A 81 14.76 -5.86 2.00
CA ASN A 81 16.11 -6.41 2.01
C ASN A 81 16.21 -7.64 1.10
N ASN A 82 17.36 -7.83 0.44
CA ASN A 82 17.63 -8.97 -0.45
C ASN A 82 16.64 -9.12 -1.63
N THR A 83 16.06 -8.01 -2.08
CA THR A 83 15.08 -7.99 -3.18
C THR A 83 15.63 -7.50 -4.52
N ARG A 84 16.94 -7.22 -4.62
CA ARG A 84 17.56 -6.76 -5.87
C ARG A 84 17.32 -7.75 -7.01
N GLY A 85 16.90 -7.25 -8.17
CA GLY A 85 16.52 -8.05 -9.34
C GLY A 85 15.19 -8.77 -9.20
N LYS A 86 14.40 -8.48 -8.16
CA LYS A 86 13.07 -9.07 -7.95
C LYS A 86 11.99 -8.03 -8.15
N ARG A 87 10.79 -8.54 -8.40
CA ARG A 87 9.58 -7.75 -8.56
C ARG A 87 8.71 -7.88 -7.31
N ILE A 88 8.32 -6.74 -6.75
CA ILE A 88 7.45 -6.66 -5.57
C ILE A 88 6.06 -6.24 -6.01
N ARG A 89 5.05 -6.98 -5.59
CA ARG A 89 3.64 -6.62 -5.74
C ARG A 89 3.18 -5.83 -4.52
N PHE A 90 2.63 -4.65 -4.74
CA PHE A 90 1.90 -3.85 -3.76
C PHE A 90 0.42 -3.88 -4.11
N ARG A 91 -0.43 -4.21 -3.15
CA ARG A 91 -1.89 -4.23 -3.31
C ARG A 91 -2.55 -3.40 -2.23
N ALA A 92 -3.27 -2.35 -2.62
CA ALA A 92 -4.14 -1.59 -1.73
C ALA A 92 -5.57 -2.09 -1.91
N ALA A 93 -6.26 -2.32 -0.80
CA ALA A 93 -7.59 -2.88 -0.75
C ALA A 93 -8.49 -2.06 0.19
N ILE A 94 -9.69 -1.72 -0.27
CA ILE A 94 -10.74 -1.14 0.59
C ILE A 94 -11.37 -2.29 1.38
N ILE A 95 -11.39 -2.17 2.71
CA ILE A 95 -11.94 -3.17 3.61
C ILE A 95 -13.26 -2.67 4.19
N GLN A 96 -14.31 -3.48 4.09
CA GLN A 96 -15.60 -3.26 4.72
C GLN A 96 -16.09 -4.57 5.36
N GLU A 97 -16.39 -4.55 6.65
CA GLU A 97 -16.86 -5.69 7.45
C GLU A 97 -15.97 -6.92 7.28
N HIS A 98 -14.65 -6.71 7.42
CA HIS A 98 -13.60 -7.72 7.22
C HIS A 98 -13.47 -8.31 5.79
N LYS A 99 -14.16 -7.74 4.80
CA LYS A 99 -14.09 -8.16 3.40
C LYS A 99 -13.39 -7.10 2.56
N GLU A 100 -12.61 -7.56 1.58
CA GLU A 100 -12.14 -6.70 0.50
C GLU A 100 -13.32 -6.43 -0.46
N ILE A 101 -13.58 -5.16 -0.76
CA ILE A 101 -14.65 -4.76 -1.68
C ILE A 101 -14.13 -4.16 -2.99
N GLU A 102 -12.97 -3.51 -2.94
CA GLU A 102 -12.31 -2.89 -4.08
C GLU A 102 -10.79 -2.89 -3.87
N SER A 103 -10.02 -2.82 -4.95
CA SER A 103 -8.57 -2.89 -4.84
C SER A 103 -7.84 -2.31 -6.05
N ASP A 104 -6.58 -1.97 -5.84
CA ASP A 104 -5.65 -1.72 -6.92
C ASP A 104 -4.30 -2.39 -6.65
N THR A 105 -3.50 -2.59 -7.70
CA THR A 105 -2.24 -3.30 -7.61
C THR A 105 -1.18 -2.69 -8.50
N LYS A 106 -0.02 -2.46 -7.90
CA LYS A 106 1.17 -1.95 -8.56
C LYS A 106 2.33 -2.92 -8.36
N PHE A 107 3.22 -2.98 -9.35
CA PHE A 107 4.45 -3.73 -9.23
C PHE A 107 5.65 -2.80 -9.31
N LEU A 108 6.65 -3.09 -8.49
CA LEU A 108 7.91 -2.37 -8.44
C LEU A 108 9.06 -3.34 -8.71
N GLU A 109 9.93 -2.99 -9.65
CA GLU A 109 11.21 -3.69 -9.86
C GLU A 109 12.25 -3.12 -8.89
N ARG A 110 13.06 -3.98 -8.27
CA ARG A 110 14.12 -3.62 -7.31
C ARG A 110 15.51 -3.91 -7.84
#